data_AF-A0A1B6LVT3-F1
#
_entry.id   AF-A0A1B6LVT3-F1
#
_cell.length_a   1.000
_cell.length_b   1.000
_cell.length_c   1.000
_cell.angle_alpha   90.00
_cell.angle_beta   90.00
_cell.angle_gamma   90.00
#
_symmetry.space_group_name_H-M   'P 1'
#
loop_
_entity.id
_entity.type
_entity.pdbx_description
1 polymer ?
#
loop_
_entity_poly.entity_id
_entity_poly.type
_entity_poly.pdbx_seq_one_letter_code
_entity_poly.pdbx_strand_id
1 'polypeptide(L)'
;MVPTNKSLREPASRGKIWVKPTDQMDLWLDSQGYYRKHTAKDGSCLYRAISEQIFLAQAFHLDVRRQCAEFAHRHPELLSSVSHCSVDEYVDQMKHPHELGGKVELQVMSLMFRKDFL
;
A
#
# COMPACT_ATOMS: atom_id res chain seq x y z
N MET A 1 43.97 30.36 -33.56
CA MET A 1 43.76 29.89 -32.18
C MET A 1 42.26 29.88 -31.91
N VAL A 2 41.69 28.70 -31.65
CA VAL A 2 40.25 28.42 -31.63
C VAL A 2 39.64 28.89 -30.31
N PRO A 3 38.46 29.56 -30.31
CA PRO A 3 37.76 29.90 -29.07
C PRO A 3 37.12 28.66 -28.45
N THR A 4 37.32 28.50 -27.15
CA THR A 4 36.70 27.50 -26.28
C THR A 4 35.17 27.67 -26.21
N ASN A 5 34.42 26.67 -26.64
CA ASN A 5 33.01 26.51 -26.27
C ASN A 5 32.80 25.12 -25.65
N LYS A 6 33.00 24.99 -24.35
CA LYS A 6 32.52 23.81 -23.60
C LYS A 6 31.04 24.03 -23.31
N SER A 7 30.20 23.57 -24.23
CA SER A 7 28.77 23.37 -23.98
C SER A 7 28.60 22.50 -22.74
N LEU A 8 28.00 23.06 -21.70
CA LEU A 8 27.57 22.34 -20.51
C LEU A 8 26.54 21.31 -20.95
N ARG A 9 26.86 20.02 -20.82
CA ARG A 9 25.92 18.94 -21.07
C ARG A 9 24.74 19.08 -20.09
N GLU A 10 23.56 19.33 -20.63
CA GLU A 10 22.31 19.20 -19.89
C GLU A 10 22.16 17.76 -19.39
N PRO A 11 21.71 17.54 -18.13
CA PRO A 11 21.44 16.20 -17.66
C PRO A 11 20.25 15.65 -18.45
N ALA A 12 20.48 14.60 -19.23
CA ALA A 12 19.42 13.86 -19.90
C ALA A 12 18.41 13.39 -18.84
N SER A 13 17.24 14.05 -18.78
CA SER A 13 16.11 13.51 -18.05
C SER A 13 15.75 12.21 -18.77
N ARG A 14 16.01 11.08 -18.14
CA ARG A 14 15.41 9.81 -18.56
C ARG A 14 13.93 9.93 -18.24
N GLY A 15 13.21 10.66 -19.09
CA GLY A 15 11.79 10.88 -18.97
C GLY A 15 11.12 9.53 -19.00
N LYS A 16 10.64 9.08 -17.84
CA LYS A 16 9.52 8.15 -17.83
C LYS A 16 8.46 8.82 -18.71
N ILE A 17 8.03 8.12 -19.76
CA ILE A 17 6.94 8.60 -20.59
C ILE A 17 5.74 8.74 -19.66
N TRP A 18 5.37 9.98 -19.36
CA TRP A 18 4.13 10.27 -18.66
C TRP A 18 3.01 9.92 -19.62
N VAL A 19 2.45 8.72 -19.46
CA VAL A 19 1.24 8.33 -20.19
C VAL A 19 0.10 9.10 -19.55
N LYS A 20 -0.58 9.92 -20.35
CA LYS A 20 -1.72 10.71 -19.88
C LYS A 20 -2.77 9.76 -19.27
N PRO A 21 -3.23 10.00 -18.03
CA PRO A 21 -4.30 9.21 -17.43
C PRO A 21 -5.54 9.19 -18.32
N THR A 22 -6.07 7.99 -18.61
CA THR A 22 -7.30 7.83 -19.39
C THR A 22 -8.46 7.29 -18.57
N ASP A 23 -8.19 6.64 -17.44
CA ASP A 23 -9.19 6.16 -16.49
C ASP A 23 -9.78 7.32 -15.68
N GLN A 24 -11.10 7.31 -15.43
CA GLN A 24 -11.77 8.39 -14.70
C GLN A 24 -11.21 8.58 -13.29
N MET A 25 -10.87 7.49 -12.59
CA MET A 25 -10.29 7.58 -11.27
C MET A 25 -8.86 8.12 -11.33
N ASP A 26 -8.07 7.73 -12.32
CA ASP A 26 -6.70 8.26 -12.48
C ASP A 26 -6.72 9.75 -12.82
N LEU A 27 -7.67 10.21 -13.64
CA LEU A 27 -7.90 11.64 -13.91
C LEU A 27 -8.32 12.39 -12.64
N TRP A 28 -9.20 11.81 -11.83
CA TRP A 28 -9.58 12.41 -10.56
C TRP A 28 -8.40 12.48 -9.59
N LEU A 29 -7.64 11.40 -9.42
CA LEU A 29 -6.43 11.38 -8.58
C LEU A 29 -5.41 12.43 -9.04
N ASP A 30 -5.18 12.55 -10.35
CA ASP A 30 -4.30 13.56 -10.94
C ASP A 30 -4.77 14.98 -10.61
N SER A 31 -6.08 15.24 -10.69
CA SER A 31 -6.67 16.53 -10.28
C SER A 31 -6.45 16.87 -8.80
N GLN A 32 -6.22 15.85 -7.96
CA GLN A 32 -5.92 15.99 -6.53
C GLN A 32 -4.40 15.97 -6.24
N GLY A 33 -3.54 15.86 -7.26
CA GLY A 33 -2.08 15.75 -7.10
C GLY A 33 -1.58 14.36 -6.71
N TYR A 34 -2.41 13.33 -6.87
CA TYR A 34 -2.08 11.93 -6.61
C TYR A 34 -1.94 11.12 -7.90
N TYR A 35 -1.42 9.91 -7.78
CA TYR A 35 -1.41 8.93 -8.86
C TYR A 35 -1.69 7.52 -8.29
N ARG A 36 -2.22 6.63 -9.13
CA ARG A 36 -2.45 5.24 -8.75
C ARG A 36 -1.19 4.41 -8.95
N LYS A 37 -0.71 3.77 -7.88
CA LYS A 37 0.32 2.72 -8.00
C LYS A 37 -0.35 1.34 -8.06
N HIS A 38 -0.08 0.60 -9.13
CA HIS A 38 -0.61 -0.75 -9.28
C HIS A 38 -0.04 -1.72 -8.24
N THR A 39 -0.91 -2.56 -7.71
CA THR A 39 -0.58 -3.73 -6.88
C THR A 39 -1.02 -5.00 -7.61
N ALA A 40 -0.50 -6.16 -7.20
CA ALA A 40 -1.03 -7.44 -7.67
C ALA A 40 -2.50 -7.60 -7.25
N LYS A 41 -3.33 -8.16 -8.13
CA LYS A 41 -4.75 -8.43 -7.87
C LYS A 41 -4.92 -9.80 -7.19
N ASP A 42 -4.35 -9.94 -6.00
CA ASP A 42 -4.33 -11.18 -5.21
C ASP A 42 -4.92 -10.97 -3.80
N GLY A 43 -5.00 -12.05 -3.03
CA GLY A 43 -5.46 -12.03 -1.62
C GLY A 43 -4.67 -11.07 -0.72
N SER A 44 -3.48 -10.65 -1.14
CA SER A 44 -2.59 -9.78 -0.39
C SER A 44 -2.59 -8.32 -0.87
N CYS A 45 -3.49 -7.94 -1.78
CA CYS A 45 -3.49 -6.62 -2.42
C CYS A 45 -3.59 -5.45 -1.42
N LEU A 46 -4.40 -5.59 -0.36
CA LEU A 46 -4.50 -4.59 0.72
C LEU A 46 -3.15 -4.42 1.42
N TYR A 47 -2.54 -5.53 1.85
CA TYR A 47 -1.25 -5.52 2.54
C TYR A 47 -0.12 -4.99 1.65
N ARG A 48 -0.18 -5.23 0.33
CA ARG A 48 0.76 -4.62 -0.64
C ARG A 48 0.59 -3.10 -0.70
N ALA A 49 -0.65 -2.61 -0.74
CA ALA A 49 -0.93 -1.18 -0.75
C ALA A 49 -0.42 -0.50 0.55
N ILE A 50 -0.66 -1.11 1.71
CA ILE A 50 -0.17 -0.59 2.99
C ILE A 50 1.36 -0.66 3.08
N SER A 51 1.96 -1.79 2.69
CA SER A 51 3.42 -1.94 2.64
C SER A 51 4.07 -0.86 1.77
N GLU A 52 3.45 -0.54 0.64
CA GLU A 52 3.90 0.54 -0.24
C GLU A 52 3.83 1.91 0.44
N GLN A 53 2.75 2.23 1.15
CA GLN A 53 2.61 3.53 1.82
C GLN A 53 3.54 3.69 3.03
N ILE A 54 3.82 2.60 3.75
CA ILE A 54 4.65 2.63 4.96
C ILE A 54 6.14 2.50 4.64
N PHE A 55 6.50 1.61 3.71
CA PHE A 55 7.90 1.23 3.44
C PHE A 55 8.39 1.61 2.04
N LEU A 56 7.57 2.27 1.23
CA LEU A 56 7.87 2.59 -0.17
C LEU A 56 8.19 1.34 -1.03
N ALA A 57 7.72 0.17 -0.58
CA ALA A 57 7.93 -1.11 -1.23
C ALA A 57 6.81 -2.10 -0.92
N GLN A 58 6.25 -2.75 -1.94
CA GLN A 58 5.24 -3.82 -1.77
C GLN A 58 5.83 -5.14 -1.23
N ALA A 59 7.15 -5.29 -1.18
CA ALA A 59 7.82 -6.56 -0.86
C ALA A 59 7.55 -7.04 0.59
N PHE A 60 7.27 -6.12 1.51
CA PHE A 60 7.05 -6.43 2.93
C PHE A 60 5.60 -6.81 3.26
N HIS A 61 4.74 -7.03 2.26
CA HIS A 61 3.32 -7.30 2.47
C HIS A 61 3.02 -8.52 3.37
N LEU A 62 3.86 -9.56 3.34
CA LEU A 62 3.73 -10.72 4.23
C LEU A 62 4.07 -10.38 5.69
N ASP A 63 5.10 -9.56 5.91
CA ASP A 63 5.45 -9.07 7.24
C ASP A 63 4.38 -8.12 7.78
N VAL A 64 3.79 -7.29 6.93
CA VAL A 64 2.64 -6.43 7.30
C VAL A 64 1.44 -7.28 7.69
N ARG A 65 1.11 -8.33 6.91
CA ARG A 65 0.04 -9.27 7.24
C ARG A 65 0.25 -9.94 8.59
N ARG A 66 1.46 -10.49 8.83
CA ARG A 66 1.81 -11.14 10.10
C ARG A 66 1.64 -10.17 11.28
N GLN A 67 2.21 -8.97 11.17
CA GLN A 67 2.11 -7.95 12.23
C GLN A 67 0.67 -7.51 12.47
N CYS A 68 -0.14 -7.37 11.41
CA CYS A 68 -1.56 -7.07 11.51
C CYS A 68 -2.29 -8.13 12.34
N ALA A 69 -2.11 -9.42 12.03
CA ALA A 69 -2.72 -10.52 12.79
C ALA A 69 -2.25 -10.56 14.25
N GLU A 70 -0.95 -10.37 14.52
CA GLU A 70 -0.39 -10.32 15.88
C GLU A 70 -0.89 -9.10 16.68
N PHE A 71 -1.12 -7.97 16.01
CA PHE A 71 -1.67 -6.77 16.64
C PHE A 71 -3.15 -6.98 16.97
N ALA A 72 -3.93 -7.53 16.03
CA ALA A 72 -5.34 -7.84 16.22
C ALA A 72 -5.56 -8.84 17.38
N HIS A 73 -4.72 -9.88 17.47
CA HIS A 73 -4.79 -10.84 18.56
C HIS A 73 -4.57 -10.21 19.96
N ARG A 74 -3.71 -9.19 20.04
CA ARG A 74 -3.46 -8.44 21.29
C ARG A 74 -4.55 -7.40 21.61
N HIS A 75 -5.41 -7.09 20.65
CA HIS A 75 -6.45 -6.07 20.73
C HIS A 75 -7.79 -6.62 20.21
N PRO A 76 -8.35 -7.66 20.88
CA PRO A 76 -9.55 -8.34 20.42
C PRO A 76 -10.78 -7.41 20.30
N GLU A 77 -10.80 -6.28 21.01
CA GLU A 77 -11.84 -5.26 20.89
C GLU A 77 -11.96 -4.68 19.47
N LEU A 78 -10.87 -4.69 18.70
CA LEU A 78 -10.84 -4.26 17.29
C LEU A 78 -11.55 -5.23 16.36
N LEU A 79 -11.75 -6.48 16.81
CA LEU A 79 -12.44 -7.53 16.08
C LEU A 79 -13.92 -7.64 16.47
N SER A 80 -14.44 -6.72 17.29
CA SER A 80 -15.82 -6.76 17.80
C SER A 80 -16.90 -6.76 16.71
N SER A 81 -16.61 -6.26 15.50
CA SER A 81 -17.53 -6.34 14.36
C SER A 81 -17.57 -7.71 13.68
N VAL A 82 -16.65 -8.62 14.02
CA VAL A 82 -16.55 -9.96 13.46
C VAL A 82 -17.32 -10.92 14.38
N SER A 83 -18.60 -11.11 14.13
CA SER A 83 -19.49 -11.91 14.99
C SER A 83 -19.58 -13.40 14.63
N HIS A 84 -18.92 -13.84 13.56
CA HIS A 84 -19.14 -15.16 12.97
C HIS A 84 -18.12 -16.24 13.39
N CYS A 85 -17.04 -15.85 14.07
CA CYS A 85 -16.01 -16.77 14.55
C CYS A 85 -15.36 -16.21 15.83
N SER A 86 -14.58 -17.05 16.51
CA SER A 86 -13.74 -16.61 17.62
C SER A 86 -12.58 -15.74 17.15
N VAL A 87 -12.00 -14.96 18.07
CA VAL A 87 -10.81 -14.14 17.79
C VAL A 87 -9.66 -14.97 17.23
N ASP A 88 -9.40 -16.15 17.81
CA ASP A 88 -8.30 -17.00 17.39
C ASP A 88 -8.50 -17.54 15.98
N GLU A 89 -9.71 -18.01 15.67
CA GLU A 89 -10.07 -18.46 14.31
C GLU A 89 -9.91 -17.33 13.29
N TYR A 90 -10.35 -16.11 13.64
CA TYR A 90 -10.21 -14.96 12.76
C TYR A 90 -8.74 -14.59 12.52
N VAL A 91 -7.95 -14.50 13.60
CA VAL A 91 -6.52 -14.17 13.53
C VAL A 91 -5.75 -15.22 12.73
N ASP A 92 -6.09 -16.50 12.84
CA ASP A 92 -5.47 -17.55 12.05
C ASP A 92 -5.83 -17.44 10.57
N GLN A 93 -7.08 -17.08 10.24
CA GLN A 93 -7.48 -16.76 8.86
C GLN A 93 -6.69 -15.57 8.30
N MET A 94 -6.54 -14.48 9.07
CA MET A 94 -5.79 -13.30 8.65
C MET A 94 -4.34 -13.62 8.22
N LYS A 95 -3.71 -14.65 8.81
CA LYS A 95 -2.34 -15.06 8.48
C LYS A 95 -2.23 -15.73 7.11
N HIS A 96 -3.31 -16.27 6.54
CA HIS A 96 -3.27 -16.96 5.26
C HIS A 96 -3.03 -15.99 4.09
N PRO A 97 -2.01 -16.21 3.22
CA PRO A 97 -1.67 -15.27 2.14
C PRO A 97 -2.77 -15.00 1.12
N HIS A 98 -3.72 -15.93 1.00
CA HIS A 98 -4.87 -15.84 0.09
C HIS A 98 -6.09 -15.16 0.72
N GLU A 99 -6.10 -14.97 2.04
CA GLU A 99 -7.22 -14.33 2.74
C GLU A 99 -7.25 -12.84 2.44
N LEU A 100 -8.40 -12.34 2.01
CA LEU A 100 -8.55 -10.94 1.62
C LEU A 100 -8.59 -10.05 2.86
N GLY A 101 -7.79 -9.00 2.85
CA GLY A 101 -7.93 -7.94 3.85
C GLY A 101 -9.06 -6.98 3.50
N GLY A 102 -9.75 -6.46 4.51
CA GLY A 102 -10.82 -5.49 4.37
C GLY A 102 -10.76 -4.37 5.42
N LYS A 103 -11.93 -3.91 5.83
CA LYS A 103 -12.08 -2.76 6.73
C LYS A 103 -11.48 -3.02 8.12
N VAL A 104 -11.63 -4.23 8.64
CA VAL A 104 -11.10 -4.63 9.95
C VAL A 104 -9.57 -4.57 9.94
N GLU A 105 -8.94 -5.20 8.95
CA GLU A 105 -7.48 -5.20 8.81
C GLU A 105 -6.95 -3.78 8.58
N LEU A 106 -7.66 -2.95 7.82
CA LEU A 106 -7.30 -1.55 7.60
C LEU A 106 -7.31 -0.75 8.92
N GLN A 107 -8.33 -0.94 9.76
CA GLN A 107 -8.43 -0.30 11.08
C GLN A 107 -7.33 -0.78 12.02
N VAL A 108 -7.07 -2.09 12.06
CA VAL A 108 -5.97 -2.68 12.83
C VAL A 108 -4.63 -2.09 12.40
N MET A 109 -4.35 -2.04 11.09
CA MET A 109 -3.10 -1.48 10.56
C MET A 109 -2.99 0.03 10.82
N SER A 110 -4.09 0.77 10.81
CA SER A 110 -4.11 2.21 11.12
C SER A 110 -3.60 2.47 12.53
N LEU A 111 -4.10 1.70 13.51
CA LEU A 111 -3.67 1.79 14.91
C LEU A 111 -2.24 1.26 15.10
N MET A 112 -1.92 0.13 14.47
CA MET A 112 -0.60 -0.50 14.55
C MET A 112 0.52 0.43 14.04
N PHE A 113 0.32 1.10 12.90
CA PHE A 113 1.29 2.03 12.32
C PHE A 113 1.13 3.48 12.80
N ARG A 114 0.07 3.80 13.54
CA ARG A 114 -0.31 5.17 13.94
C ARG A 114 -0.42 6.09 12.73
N LYS A 115 -1.20 5.65 11.75
CA LYS A 115 -1.44 6.34 10.49
C LYS A 115 -2.92 6.29 10.12
N ASP A 116 -3.42 7.39 9.58
CA ASP A 116 -4.74 7.42 8.95
C ASP A 116 -4.62 6.95 7.51
N PHE A 117 -5.53 6.07 7.09
CA PHE A 117 -5.67 5.64 5.71
C PHE A 117 -6.98 6.22 5.16
N LEU A 118 -6.91 6.75 3.94
CA LEU A 118 -8.01 7.42 3.25
C LEU A 118 -8.67 6.50 2.22
#